data_AF-A0A934GX61-F1
#
_entry.id   AF-A0A934GX61-F1
#
_cell.length_a   1.000
_cell.length_b   1.000
_cell.length_c   1.000
_cell.angle_alpha   90.00
_cell.angle_beta   90.00
_cell.angle_gamma   90.00
#
_symmetry.space_group_name_H-M   'P 1'
#
loop_
_entity.id
_entity.type
_entity.pdbx_description
1 polymer ?
#
loop_
_entity_poly.entity_id
_entity_poly.type
_entity_poly.pdbx_seq_one_letter_code
_entity_poly.pdbx_strand_id
1 'polypeptide(L)'
;MSLPMNHKVFLALGSNINPVENFRACLKLLQEKFDIWEFSPTYETPPVGYTEQAAFLNAAVCIHTELDPVSVKAILQSIENELGRVRDPNNKNAPRTIDLDIALWDDAIFTYGEKNWRIPDPDILRFIHLAQPLADLEPDYVYPGATDTLTSIAEKLPMSGIARRDDVWIDLPFLIRVHVDFNSLSMDGEMVRINTHTNKHLLGILHPGLRVILYASHDLEVEAIIHREKYKQDQDLWYGIPDWDTRHDL
;
A
#
# COMPACT_ATOMS: atom_id res chain seq x y z
N MET A 1 13.01 20.94 -21.16
CA MET A 1 11.92 20.56 -20.24
C MET A 1 12.42 19.36 -19.48
N SER A 2 12.54 19.44 -18.16
CA SER A 2 12.77 18.27 -17.32
C SER A 2 11.56 17.34 -17.48
N LEU A 3 11.79 16.04 -17.60
CA LEU A 3 10.72 15.06 -17.48
C LEU A 3 9.97 15.33 -16.16
N PRO A 4 8.64 15.22 -16.13
CA PRO A 4 7.93 15.31 -14.86
C PRO A 4 8.52 14.27 -13.91
N MET A 5 8.88 14.70 -12.70
CA MET A 5 9.38 13.78 -11.69
C MET A 5 8.18 13.07 -11.07
N ASN A 6 8.05 11.79 -11.38
CA ASN A 6 7.06 10.93 -10.74
C ASN A 6 7.63 10.47 -9.40
N HIS A 7 6.98 10.86 -8.30
CA HIS A 7 7.40 10.56 -6.94
C HIS A 7 6.72 9.29 -6.42
N LYS A 8 7.49 8.40 -5.78
CA LYS A 8 6.96 7.25 -5.06
C LYS A 8 6.60 7.67 -3.64
N VAL A 9 5.32 7.62 -3.29
CA VAL A 9 4.80 8.12 -2.01
C VAL A 9 4.03 7.02 -1.30
N PHE A 10 4.33 6.80 -0.02
CA PHE A 10 3.62 5.83 0.81
C PHE A 10 2.67 6.55 1.74
N LEU A 11 1.41 6.15 1.71
CA LEU A 11 0.35 6.67 2.53
C LEU A 11 -0.02 5.65 3.62
N ALA A 12 -0.20 6.12 4.86
CA ALA A 12 -0.77 5.33 5.94
C ALA A 12 -2.28 5.58 6.04
N LEU A 13 -3.05 4.51 6.23
CA LEU A 13 -4.52 4.52 6.35
C LEU A 13 -4.92 3.98 7.71
N GLY A 14 -5.84 4.65 8.39
CA GLY A 14 -6.40 4.19 9.67
C GLY A 14 -7.90 4.48 9.82
N SER A 15 -8.68 3.51 10.28
CA SER A 15 -10.12 3.70 10.53
C SER A 15 -10.63 2.83 11.69
N ASN A 16 -11.56 3.34 12.49
CA ASN A 16 -12.26 2.55 13.51
C ASN A 16 -13.79 2.78 13.57
N ILE A 17 -14.34 3.57 12.65
CA ILE A 17 -15.80 3.70 12.45
C ILE A 17 -16.10 3.06 11.10
N ASN A 18 -16.92 2.00 11.07
CA ASN A 18 -17.26 1.24 9.83
C ASN A 18 -16.02 1.04 8.92
N PRO A 19 -14.93 0.46 9.47
CA PRO A 19 -13.61 0.63 8.87
C PRO A 19 -13.46 -0.08 7.53
N VAL A 20 -14.17 -1.19 7.32
CA VAL A 20 -14.15 -1.92 6.05
C VAL A 20 -14.84 -1.11 4.95
N GLU A 21 -16.00 -0.53 5.24
CA GLU A 21 -16.73 0.33 4.32
C GLU A 21 -15.93 1.59 3.98
N ASN A 22 -15.34 2.24 4.99
CA ASN A 22 -14.55 3.45 4.78
C ASN A 22 -13.23 3.20 4.06
N PHE A 23 -12.56 2.05 4.27
CA PHE A 23 -11.39 1.68 3.50
C PHE A 23 -11.73 1.51 2.01
N ARG A 24 -12.81 0.79 1.68
CA ARG A 24 -13.28 0.63 0.29
C ARG A 24 -13.58 1.97 -0.37
N ALA A 25 -14.32 2.83 0.32
CA ALA A 25 -14.65 4.17 -0.19
C ALA A 25 -13.40 5.06 -0.34
N CYS A 26 -12.47 5.00 0.62
CA CYS A 26 -11.21 5.75 0.58
C CYS A 26 -10.35 5.35 -0.61
N LEU A 27 -10.16 4.05 -0.84
CA LEU A 27 -9.35 3.57 -1.97
C LEU A 27 -10.00 3.93 -3.31
N LYS A 28 -11.33 3.91 -3.38
CA LYS A 28 -12.06 4.39 -4.54
C LYS A 28 -11.83 5.88 -4.81
N LEU A 29 -11.72 6.71 -3.77
CA LEU A 29 -11.44 8.14 -3.94
C LEU A 29 -9.96 8.42 -4.23
N LEU A 30 -9.04 7.67 -3.61
CA LEU A 30 -7.60 7.81 -3.85
C LEU A 30 -7.26 7.51 -5.32
N GLN A 31 -7.84 6.46 -5.91
CA GLN A 31 -7.55 6.10 -7.30
C GLN A 31 -8.02 7.17 -8.31
N GLU A 32 -9.03 7.98 -7.96
CA GLU A 32 -9.50 9.07 -8.82
C GLU A 32 -8.51 10.24 -8.85
N LYS A 33 -7.54 10.24 -7.92
CA LYS A 33 -6.57 11.33 -7.71
C LYS A 33 -5.12 10.91 -7.95
N PHE A 34 -4.81 9.63 -7.78
CA PHE A 34 -3.45 9.10 -7.79
C PHE A 34 -3.35 7.78 -8.54
N ASP A 35 -2.18 7.52 -9.10
CA ASP A 35 -1.83 6.21 -9.63
C ASP A 35 -1.42 5.30 -8.46
N ILE A 36 -2.31 4.41 -8.02
CA ILE A 36 -2.05 3.48 -6.92
C ILE A 36 -1.34 2.24 -7.45
N TRP A 37 -0.18 1.93 -6.89
CA TRP A 37 0.64 0.79 -7.31
C TRP A 37 0.44 -0.42 -6.40
N GLU A 38 0.40 -0.19 -5.09
CA GLU A 38 0.37 -1.27 -4.11
C GLU A 38 -0.51 -0.92 -2.90
N PHE A 39 -1.07 -1.96 -2.29
CA PHE A 39 -1.85 -1.88 -1.05
C PHE A 39 -1.39 -3.00 -0.11
N SER A 40 -1.10 -2.65 1.14
CA SER A 40 -0.62 -3.62 2.13
C SER A 40 -1.75 -4.55 2.59
N PRO A 41 -1.40 -5.68 3.25
CA PRO A 41 -2.35 -6.35 4.12
C PRO A 41 -2.97 -5.37 5.14
N THR A 42 -4.20 -5.66 5.56
CA THR A 42 -4.91 -4.87 6.58
C THR A 42 -4.68 -5.48 7.96
N TYR A 43 -4.48 -4.61 8.95
CA TYR A 43 -4.18 -4.99 10.33
C TYR A 43 -5.15 -4.34 11.31
N GLU A 44 -5.73 -5.16 12.19
CA GLU A 44 -6.46 -4.68 13.35
C GLU A 44 -5.51 -4.41 14.52
N THR A 45 -5.61 -3.24 15.13
CA THR A 45 -4.82 -2.86 16.32
C THR A 45 -5.68 -2.18 17.38
N PRO A 46 -5.34 -2.32 18.68
CA PRO A 46 -5.97 -1.53 19.72
C PRO A 46 -5.73 -0.03 19.50
N PRO A 47 -6.66 0.83 19.94
CA PRO A 47 -6.48 2.28 19.87
C PRO A 47 -5.30 2.75 20.73
N VAL A 48 -4.55 3.73 20.22
CA VAL A 48 -3.46 4.38 20.96
C VAL A 48 -3.97 5.66 21.63
N GLY A 49 -3.69 5.82 22.93
CA GLY A 49 -4.08 7.01 23.70
C GLY A 49 -5.48 6.90 24.30
N TYR A 50 -6.52 7.31 23.56
CA TYR A 50 -7.90 7.18 24.05
C TYR A 50 -8.37 5.74 23.84
N THR A 51 -8.44 4.93 24.90
CA THR A 51 -8.62 3.47 24.76
C THR A 51 -10.08 3.01 24.80
N GLU A 52 -11.00 3.85 25.25
CA GLU A 52 -12.45 3.54 25.32
C GLU A 52 -13.12 3.74 23.95
N GLN A 53 -12.59 3.07 22.91
CA GLN A 53 -13.12 3.10 21.55
C GLN A 53 -12.85 1.77 20.83
N ALA A 54 -13.44 1.60 19.65
CA ALA A 54 -13.22 0.43 18.82
C ALA A 54 -11.77 0.32 18.34
N ALA A 55 -11.34 -0.91 18.07
CA ALA A 55 -10.07 -1.20 17.41
C ALA A 55 -10.00 -0.56 16.02
N PHE A 56 -8.78 -0.23 15.60
CA PHE A 56 -8.50 0.35 14.29
C PHE A 56 -8.16 -0.74 13.29
N LEU A 57 -8.66 -0.62 12.06
CA LEU A 57 -7.99 -1.18 10.90
C LEU A 57 -6.95 -0.19 10.40
N ASN A 58 -5.75 -0.70 10.11
CA ASN A 58 -4.64 0.05 9.55
C ASN A 58 -4.07 -0.65 8.32
N ALA A 59 -3.62 0.11 7.34
CA ALA A 59 -2.97 -0.37 6.13
C ALA A 59 -2.06 0.74 5.55
N ALA A 60 -1.33 0.42 4.51
CA ALA A 60 -0.56 1.37 3.72
C ALA A 60 -0.87 1.23 2.23
N VAL A 61 -0.69 2.33 1.49
CA VAL A 61 -0.83 2.39 0.03
C VAL A 61 0.44 3.00 -0.55
N CYS A 62 0.98 2.43 -1.62
CA CYS A 62 2.00 3.08 -2.44
C CYS A 62 1.32 3.76 -3.64
N ILE A 63 1.58 5.05 -3.82
CA ILE A 63 1.11 5.84 -4.95
C ILE A 63 2.27 6.48 -5.70
N HIS A 64 2.03 6.75 -6.98
CA HIS A 64 2.88 7.58 -7.82
C HIS A 64 2.19 8.92 -8.12
N THR A 65 2.92 10.02 -8.02
CA THR A 65 2.37 11.35 -8.25
C THR A 65 3.42 12.37 -8.69
N GLU A 66 3.00 13.31 -9.55
CA GLU A 66 3.80 14.49 -9.92
C GLU A 66 3.50 15.69 -9.00
N LEU A 67 2.58 15.54 -8.05
CA LEU A 67 2.16 16.60 -7.13
C LEU A 67 3.19 16.80 -6.02
N ASP A 68 3.25 18.02 -5.48
CA ASP A 68 4.05 18.31 -4.30
C ASP A 68 3.38 17.83 -2.99
N PRO A 69 4.13 17.68 -1.89
CA PRO A 69 3.60 17.16 -0.62
C PRO A 69 2.43 17.97 -0.02
N VAL A 70 2.37 19.28 -0.26
CA VAL A 70 1.27 20.13 0.24
C VAL A 70 0.00 19.84 -0.55
N SER A 71 0.12 19.71 -1.87
CA SER A 71 -0.99 19.33 -2.75
C SER A 71 -1.52 17.93 -2.43
N VAL A 72 -0.63 16.95 -2.23
CA VAL A 72 -1.04 15.59 -1.80
C VAL A 72 -1.79 15.66 -0.47
N LYS A 73 -1.24 16.35 0.55
CA LYS A 73 -1.91 16.44 1.86
C LYS A 73 -3.28 17.11 1.78
N ALA A 74 -3.47 18.11 0.93
CA ALA A 74 -4.76 18.75 0.72
C ALA A 74 -5.79 17.78 0.12
N ILE A 75 -5.39 16.95 -0.84
CA ILE A 75 -6.24 15.90 -1.41
C ILE A 75 -6.63 14.88 -0.34
N LEU A 76 -5.67 14.39 0.44
CA LEU A 76 -5.94 13.44 1.53
C LEU A 76 -6.95 14.01 2.54
N GLN A 77 -6.79 15.27 2.95
CA GLN A 77 -7.75 15.94 3.84
C GLN A 77 -9.13 16.11 3.20
N SER A 78 -9.22 16.31 1.88
CA SER A 78 -10.49 16.36 1.16
C SER A 78 -11.20 15.01 1.21
N ILE A 79 -10.48 13.92 0.97
CA ILE A 79 -11.01 12.55 1.03
C ILE A 79 -11.51 12.23 2.44
N GLU A 80 -10.73 12.58 3.47
CA GLU A 80 -11.16 12.43 4.86
C GLU A 80 -12.46 13.17 5.16
N ASN A 81 -12.60 14.41 4.68
CA ASN A 81 -13.80 15.21 4.89
C ASN A 81 -15.01 14.61 4.15
N GLU A 82 -14.81 14.13 2.92
CA GLU A 82 -15.84 13.47 2.12
C GLU A 82 -16.36 12.19 2.79
N LEU A 83 -15.45 11.44 3.43
CA LEU A 83 -15.78 10.25 4.23
C LEU A 83 -16.21 10.59 5.67
N GLY A 84 -16.52 11.86 5.96
CA GLY A 84 -17.15 12.26 7.22
C GLY A 84 -16.20 12.33 8.42
N ARG A 85 -14.89 12.51 8.22
CA ARG A 85 -13.95 12.70 9.34
C ARG A 85 -14.30 13.95 10.13
N VAL A 86 -14.65 13.77 11.41
CA VAL A 86 -14.86 14.87 12.36
C VAL A 86 -13.59 15.08 13.17
N ARG A 87 -13.06 16.31 13.19
CA ARG A 87 -11.88 16.68 13.98
C ARG A 87 -12.33 17.33 15.29
N ASP A 88 -12.24 16.59 16.40
CA ASP A 88 -12.52 17.12 17.73
C ASP A 88 -11.30 17.93 18.23
N PRO A 89 -11.42 19.26 18.44
CA PRO A 89 -10.31 20.07 18.94
C PRO A 89 -9.87 19.70 20.37
N ASN A 90 -10.71 19.02 21.14
CA ASN A 90 -10.44 18.59 22.50
C ASN A 90 -9.95 17.13 22.58
N ASN A 91 -10.12 16.35 21.52
CA ASN A 91 -9.70 14.96 21.47
C ASN A 91 -9.09 14.59 20.11
N LYS A 92 -7.78 14.79 19.99
CA LYS A 92 -7.02 14.38 18.79
C LYS A 92 -7.05 12.87 18.51
N ASN A 93 -7.39 12.06 19.51
CA ASN A 93 -7.46 10.59 19.42
C ASN A 93 -8.90 10.08 19.31
N ALA A 94 -9.85 10.94 18.96
CA ALA A 94 -11.24 10.55 18.77
C ALA A 94 -11.39 9.49 17.66
N PRO A 95 -12.46 8.66 17.74
CA PRO A 95 -12.83 7.75 16.66
C PRO A 95 -12.97 8.49 15.32
N ARG A 96 -12.63 7.79 14.24
CA ARG A 96 -12.53 8.39 12.91
C ARG A 96 -12.97 7.40 11.83
N THR A 97 -13.66 7.94 10.83
CA THR A 97 -14.08 7.22 9.63
C THR A 97 -12.89 6.87 8.75
N ILE A 98 -11.94 7.77 8.57
CA ILE A 98 -10.65 7.50 7.93
C ILE A 98 -9.62 8.55 8.37
N ASP A 99 -8.35 8.18 8.35
CA ASP A 99 -7.18 9.03 8.59
C ASP A 99 -6.10 8.64 7.59
N LEU A 100 -5.58 9.65 6.91
CA LEU A 100 -4.67 9.55 5.78
C LEU A 100 -3.46 10.44 6.01
N ASP A 101 -2.30 9.80 6.14
CA ASP A 101 -1.03 10.46 6.36
C ASP A 101 0.00 10.07 5.32
N ILE A 102 0.86 11.03 4.96
CA ILE A 102 2.01 10.78 4.09
C ILE A 102 3.11 10.25 5.00
N ALA A 103 3.47 8.99 4.82
CA ALA A 103 4.45 8.30 5.66
C ALA A 103 5.87 8.42 5.09
N LEU A 104 6.03 8.20 3.79
CA LEU A 104 7.33 8.21 3.09
C LEU A 104 7.19 8.93 1.73
N TRP A 105 8.28 9.52 1.26
CA TRP A 105 8.37 10.20 -0.04
C TRP A 105 9.75 9.95 -0.64
N ASP A 106 9.82 9.10 -1.67
CA ASP A 106 11.08 8.59 -2.22
C ASP A 106 12.04 8.19 -1.09
N ASP A 107 13.31 8.58 -1.19
CA ASP A 107 14.32 8.49 -0.11
C ASP A 107 14.57 9.85 0.57
N ALA A 108 13.57 10.72 0.61
CA ALA A 108 13.74 12.12 1.00
C ALA A 108 13.56 12.36 2.51
N ILE A 109 14.24 13.39 3.02
CA ILE A 109 14.05 13.91 4.38
C ILE A 109 13.73 15.40 4.30
N PHE A 110 12.52 15.78 4.69
CA PHE A 110 12.10 17.17 4.70
C PHE A 110 10.94 17.45 5.65
N THR A 111 10.67 18.74 5.84
CA THR A 111 9.46 19.22 6.50
C THR A 111 8.63 20.02 5.53
N TYR A 112 7.30 19.92 5.60
CA TYR A 112 6.42 20.63 4.68
C TYR A 112 5.18 21.18 5.39
N GLY A 113 4.56 22.18 4.74
CA GLY A 113 3.34 22.83 5.18
C GLY A 113 3.45 23.60 6.50
N GLU A 114 2.37 24.30 6.86
CA GLU A 114 2.36 25.21 8.02
C GLU A 114 2.49 24.50 9.36
N LYS A 115 2.11 23.21 9.42
CA LYS A 115 2.21 22.40 10.64
C LYS A 115 3.56 21.71 10.81
N ASN A 116 4.52 21.95 9.91
CA ASN A 116 5.82 21.26 9.89
C ASN A 116 5.69 19.74 9.90
N TRP A 117 4.83 19.20 9.02
CA TRP A 117 4.76 17.75 8.81
C TRP A 117 6.11 17.24 8.35
N ARG A 118 6.49 16.04 8.78
CA ARG A 118 7.83 15.49 8.59
C ARG A 118 7.77 14.28 7.68
N ILE A 119 8.71 14.19 6.75
CA ILE A 119 9.01 13.01 5.97
C ILE A 119 10.45 12.57 6.26
N PRO A 120 10.69 11.28 6.54
CA PRO A 120 9.71 10.25 6.89
C PRO A 120 8.85 10.61 8.11
N ASP A 121 7.67 10.01 8.24
CA ASP A 121 6.87 10.13 9.46
C ASP A 121 7.62 9.49 10.64
N PRO A 122 7.98 10.25 11.70
CA PRO A 122 8.71 9.72 12.84
C PRO A 122 7.95 8.64 13.63
N ASP A 123 6.63 8.57 13.48
CA ASP A 123 5.80 7.60 14.18
C ASP A 123 5.95 6.17 13.62
N ILE A 124 6.53 6.01 12.42
CA ILE A 124 6.97 4.71 11.88
C ILE A 124 7.94 4.01 12.84
N LEU A 125 8.82 4.77 13.50
CA LEU A 125 9.81 4.22 14.45
C LEU A 125 9.20 3.85 15.81
N ARG A 126 7.91 4.10 16.02
CA ARG A 126 7.25 4.05 17.34
C ARG A 126 6.05 3.13 17.36
N PHE A 127 5.34 3.02 16.25
CA PHE A 127 4.04 2.35 16.20
C PHE A 127 4.00 1.26 15.15
N ILE A 128 3.74 0.03 15.61
CA ILE A 128 3.69 -1.15 14.74
C ILE A 128 2.58 -1.06 13.68
N HIS A 129 1.49 -0.37 13.98
CA HIS A 129 0.38 -0.18 13.03
C HIS A 129 0.74 0.72 11.84
N LEU A 130 1.86 1.45 11.91
CA LEU A 130 2.48 2.17 10.79
C LEU A 130 3.61 1.36 10.17
N ALA A 131 4.51 0.82 10.99
CA ALA A 131 5.69 0.12 10.53
C ALA A 131 5.39 -1.18 9.76
N GLN A 132 4.48 -2.02 10.28
CA GLN A 132 4.20 -3.32 9.66
C GLN A 132 3.57 -3.19 8.27
N PRO A 133 2.51 -2.38 8.06
CA PRO A 133 1.96 -2.17 6.71
C PRO A 133 2.98 -1.64 5.70
N LEU A 134 3.85 -0.72 6.12
CA LEU A 134 4.88 -0.16 5.24
C LEU A 134 5.99 -1.18 4.94
N ALA A 135 6.38 -1.99 5.92
CA ALA A 135 7.34 -3.08 5.74
C ALA A 135 6.80 -4.19 4.83
N ASP A 136 5.48 -4.41 4.81
CA ASP A 136 4.86 -5.33 3.87
C ASP A 136 4.90 -4.79 2.43
N LEU A 137 4.84 -3.47 2.22
CA LEU A 137 4.96 -2.87 0.89
C LEU A 137 6.41 -2.83 0.41
N GLU A 138 7.31 -2.30 1.23
CA GLU A 138 8.72 -2.08 0.83
C GLU A 138 9.68 -2.57 1.93
N PRO A 139 9.86 -3.90 2.07
CA PRO A 139 10.58 -4.49 3.20
C PRO A 139 12.04 -4.03 3.31
N ASP A 140 12.69 -3.83 2.15
CA ASP A 140 14.11 -3.46 2.04
C ASP A 140 14.34 -1.94 2.06
N TYR A 141 13.28 -1.12 2.17
CA TYR A 141 13.41 0.33 2.26
C TYR A 141 14.22 0.71 3.51
N VAL A 142 15.37 1.35 3.30
CA VAL A 142 16.20 1.88 4.38
C VAL A 142 15.61 3.21 4.83
N TYR A 143 15.09 3.27 6.05
CA TYR A 143 14.50 4.50 6.58
C TYR A 143 15.51 5.67 6.49
N PRO A 144 15.20 6.76 5.77
CA PRO A 144 16.13 7.86 5.58
C PRO A 144 16.64 8.43 6.90
N GLY A 145 17.96 8.47 7.06
CA GLY A 145 18.62 8.93 8.28
C GLY A 145 18.78 7.85 9.37
N ALA A 146 18.39 6.61 9.09
CA ALA A 146 18.69 5.43 9.90
C ALA A 146 19.51 4.39 9.09
N THR A 147 19.87 3.29 9.75
CA THR A 147 20.52 2.12 9.09
C THR A 147 19.57 0.93 8.96
N ASP A 148 18.39 1.04 9.55
CA ASP A 148 17.41 -0.03 9.59
C ASP A 148 16.48 0.03 8.39
N THR A 149 16.17 -1.15 7.85
CA THR A 149 15.08 -1.31 6.88
C THR A 149 13.72 -1.24 7.57
N LEU A 150 12.63 -1.05 6.82
CA LEU A 150 11.28 -1.10 7.37
C LEU A 150 10.97 -2.45 8.03
N THR A 151 11.44 -3.57 7.47
CA THR A 151 11.33 -4.88 8.13
C THR A 151 12.07 -4.90 9.47
N SER A 152 13.32 -4.44 9.53
CA SER A 152 14.10 -4.36 10.78
C SER A 152 13.41 -3.46 11.82
N ILE A 153 12.81 -2.35 11.40
CA ILE A 153 12.05 -1.46 12.28
C ILE A 153 10.81 -2.18 12.83
N ALA A 154 10.01 -2.82 11.98
CA ALA A 154 8.80 -3.54 12.40
C ALA A 154 9.12 -4.67 13.38
N GLU A 155 10.18 -5.46 13.13
CA GLU A 155 10.61 -6.56 14.01
C GLU A 155 11.05 -6.10 15.41
N LYS A 156 11.54 -4.88 15.55
CA LYS A 156 11.97 -4.31 16.84
C LYS A 156 10.81 -3.77 17.66
N LEU A 157 9.65 -3.53 17.04
CA LEU A 157 8.50 -2.95 17.71
C LEU A 157 7.65 -4.03 18.40
N PRO A 158 6.96 -3.71 19.51
CA PRO A 158 6.08 -4.67 20.17
C PRO A 158 4.91 -5.06 19.27
N MET A 159 4.80 -6.35 18.95
CA MET A 159 3.68 -6.94 18.19
C MET A 159 2.41 -7.15 19.04
N SER A 160 2.34 -6.62 20.26
CA SER A 160 1.22 -6.88 21.16
C SER A 160 -0.06 -6.23 20.64
N GLY A 161 -1.04 -7.05 20.25
CA GLY A 161 -2.38 -6.61 19.87
C GLY A 161 -2.55 -6.25 18.40
N ILE A 162 -1.52 -6.37 17.55
CA ILE A 162 -1.70 -6.30 16.10
C ILE A 162 -2.12 -7.68 15.57
N ALA A 163 -3.18 -7.71 14.77
CA ALA A 163 -3.67 -8.92 14.13
C ALA A 163 -3.94 -8.64 12.65
N ARG A 164 -3.37 -9.47 11.78
CA ARG A 164 -3.66 -9.41 10.35
C ARG A 164 -5.12 -9.83 10.10
N ARG A 165 -5.83 -9.08 9.26
CA ARG A 165 -7.24 -9.29 8.93
C ARG A 165 -7.41 -9.77 7.49
N ASP A 166 -7.15 -11.06 7.26
CA ASP A 166 -7.28 -11.69 5.94
C ASP A 166 -8.74 -11.79 5.44
N ASP A 167 -9.72 -11.54 6.32
CA ASP A 167 -11.13 -11.48 5.99
C ASP A 167 -11.57 -10.09 5.47
N VAL A 168 -10.71 -9.08 5.59
CA VAL A 168 -10.96 -7.74 5.01
C VAL A 168 -10.53 -7.75 3.56
N TRP A 169 -11.41 -8.27 2.72
CA TRP A 169 -11.27 -8.19 1.27
C TRP A 169 -11.68 -6.81 0.81
N ILE A 170 -10.70 -6.05 0.36
CA ILE A 170 -10.94 -4.85 -0.41
C ILE A 170 -10.87 -5.28 -1.86
N ASP A 171 -12.02 -5.25 -2.54
CA ASP A 171 -12.05 -5.26 -4.00
C ASP A 171 -11.32 -4.00 -4.45
N LEU A 172 -10.02 -4.11 -4.69
CA LEU A 172 -9.22 -3.05 -5.26
C LEU A 172 -9.79 -2.80 -6.65
N PRO A 173 -10.39 -1.63 -6.94
CA PRO A 173 -10.92 -1.36 -8.27
C PRO A 173 -9.81 -1.11 -9.29
N PHE A 174 -8.55 -1.12 -8.84
CA PHE A 174 -7.34 -0.95 -9.64
C PHE A 174 -6.55 -2.25 -9.69
N LEU A 175 -5.95 -2.50 -10.85
CA LEU A 175 -5.10 -3.66 -11.08
C LEU A 175 -3.77 -3.44 -10.34
N ILE A 176 -3.45 -4.31 -9.38
CA ILE A 176 -2.12 -4.33 -8.74
C ILE A 176 -1.06 -4.52 -9.82
N ARG A 177 -0.01 -3.70 -9.85
CA ARG A 177 1.10 -3.91 -10.79
C ARG A 177 2.09 -4.93 -10.25
N VAL A 178 2.34 -5.97 -11.01
CA VAL A 178 3.28 -7.05 -10.66
C VAL A 178 4.42 -7.04 -11.66
N HIS A 179 5.63 -6.78 -11.17
CA HIS A 179 6.82 -6.89 -12.00
C HIS A 179 7.06 -8.35 -12.39
N VAL A 180 7.22 -8.61 -13.68
CA VAL A 180 7.49 -9.93 -14.23
C VAL A 180 8.59 -9.87 -15.29
N ASP A 181 9.22 -11.01 -15.50
CA ASP A 181 10.03 -11.25 -16.69
C ASP A 181 9.16 -11.97 -17.73
N PHE A 182 8.74 -11.31 -18.80
CA PHE A 182 7.96 -11.97 -19.86
C PHE A 182 8.74 -13.06 -20.60
N ASN A 183 10.06 -13.17 -20.44
CA ASN A 183 10.79 -14.35 -20.93
C ASN A 183 10.52 -15.61 -20.10
N SER A 184 9.86 -15.48 -18.94
CA SER A 184 9.45 -16.58 -18.07
C SER A 184 8.09 -17.21 -18.43
N LEU A 185 7.59 -16.93 -19.64
CA LEU A 185 6.39 -17.54 -20.18
C LEU A 185 6.44 -19.08 -20.08
N SER A 186 5.30 -19.69 -19.75
CA SER A 186 5.08 -21.13 -19.84
C SER A 186 5.33 -21.64 -21.26
N MET A 187 5.50 -22.95 -21.41
CA MET A 187 5.85 -23.54 -22.71
C MET A 187 4.78 -23.32 -23.80
N ASP A 188 3.53 -23.09 -23.41
CA ASP A 188 2.41 -22.72 -24.29
C ASP A 188 2.29 -21.20 -24.52
N GLY A 189 3.05 -20.38 -23.78
CA GLY A 189 3.01 -18.92 -23.88
C GLY A 189 1.78 -18.28 -23.24
N GLU A 190 0.97 -19.05 -22.48
CA GLU A 190 -0.29 -18.56 -21.91
C GLU A 190 -0.13 -17.94 -20.51
N MET A 191 0.91 -18.31 -19.77
CA MET A 191 1.11 -17.89 -18.38
C MET A 191 2.50 -17.31 -18.18
N VAL A 192 2.59 -16.17 -17.50
CA VAL A 192 3.87 -15.56 -17.09
C VAL A 192 4.12 -15.90 -15.63
N ARG A 193 5.32 -16.37 -15.31
CA ARG A 193 5.69 -16.71 -13.94
C ARG A 193 5.88 -15.43 -13.13
N ILE A 194 5.24 -15.36 -11.97
CA ILE A 194 5.47 -14.29 -11.00
C ILE A 194 6.56 -14.74 -10.04
N ASN A 195 7.67 -13.99 -9.99
CA ASN A 195 8.76 -14.30 -9.08
C ASN A 195 8.46 -13.78 -7.67
N THR A 196 7.74 -14.58 -6.90
CA THR A 196 7.47 -14.30 -5.47
C THR A 196 8.66 -14.61 -4.57
N HIS A 197 9.78 -15.12 -5.09
CA HIS A 197 10.99 -15.35 -4.30
C HIS A 197 11.75 -14.05 -4.03
N THR A 198 11.80 -13.17 -5.04
CA THR A 198 12.33 -11.80 -4.92
C THR A 198 11.27 -10.82 -4.44
N ASN A 199 9.99 -11.07 -4.73
CA ASN A 199 8.87 -10.24 -4.31
C ASN A 199 8.02 -10.96 -3.27
N LYS A 200 8.60 -11.21 -2.08
CA LYS A 200 7.95 -12.01 -1.03
C LYS A 200 6.64 -11.42 -0.51
N HIS A 201 6.49 -10.10 -0.58
CA HIS A 201 5.26 -9.40 -0.18
C HIS A 201 4.04 -9.90 -0.99
N LEU A 202 4.23 -10.23 -2.27
CA LEU A 202 3.17 -10.74 -3.15
C LEU A 202 2.53 -12.04 -2.63
N LEU A 203 3.24 -12.85 -1.83
CA LEU A 203 2.68 -14.08 -1.26
C LEU A 203 1.45 -13.82 -0.38
N GLY A 204 1.39 -12.66 0.26
CA GLY A 204 0.27 -12.25 1.10
C GLY A 204 -0.84 -11.51 0.35
N ILE A 205 -0.64 -11.19 -0.92
CA ILE A 205 -1.55 -10.36 -1.74
C ILE A 205 -2.21 -11.21 -2.83
N LEU A 206 -1.42 -12.05 -3.49
CA LEU A 206 -1.87 -12.87 -4.60
C LEU A 206 -2.87 -13.92 -4.11
N HIS A 207 -4.02 -13.96 -4.78
CA HIS A 207 -5.00 -15.04 -4.66
C HIS A 207 -5.53 -15.39 -6.06
N PRO A 208 -6.01 -16.63 -6.29
CA PRO A 208 -6.55 -17.00 -7.60
C PRO A 208 -7.73 -16.08 -7.97
N GLY A 209 -7.77 -15.64 -9.23
CA GLY A 209 -8.80 -14.74 -9.75
C GLY A 209 -8.54 -13.26 -9.52
N LEU A 210 -7.49 -12.87 -8.79
CA LEU A 210 -7.09 -11.47 -8.65
C LEU A 210 -6.69 -10.90 -10.03
N ARG A 211 -7.21 -9.72 -10.38
CA ARG A 211 -6.77 -8.99 -11.58
C ARG A 211 -5.56 -8.13 -11.23
N VAL A 212 -4.53 -8.20 -12.06
CA VAL A 212 -3.27 -7.44 -11.92
C VAL A 212 -2.87 -6.84 -13.26
N ILE A 213 -2.00 -5.84 -13.26
CA ILE A 213 -1.22 -5.46 -14.44
C ILE A 213 0.13 -6.12 -14.29
N LEU A 214 0.55 -6.91 -15.27
CA LEU A 214 1.92 -7.39 -15.36
C LEU A 214 2.75 -6.36 -16.10
N TYR A 215 3.93 -6.02 -15.59
CA TYR A 215 4.84 -5.12 -16.29
C TYR A 215 6.27 -5.65 -16.25
N ALA A 216 7.05 -5.39 -17.30
CA ALA A 216 8.48 -5.73 -17.33
C ALA A 216 9.38 -4.49 -17.38
N SER A 217 8.89 -3.41 -17.97
CA SER A 217 9.49 -2.08 -18.01
C SER A 217 8.38 -1.04 -17.88
N HIS A 218 8.76 0.24 -17.71
CA HIS A 218 7.82 1.35 -17.75
C HIS A 218 7.05 1.44 -19.08
N ASP A 219 7.51 0.74 -20.13
CA ASP A 219 6.96 0.84 -21.48
C ASP A 219 6.19 -0.41 -21.90
N LEU A 220 5.97 -1.38 -21.01
CA LEU A 220 5.27 -2.61 -21.36
C LEU A 220 4.47 -3.13 -20.18
N GLU A 221 3.16 -2.90 -20.26
CA GLU A 221 2.14 -3.33 -19.29
C GLU A 221 1.04 -4.15 -19.98
N VAL A 222 0.48 -5.14 -19.28
CA VAL A 222 -0.63 -5.96 -19.77
C VAL A 222 -1.50 -6.39 -18.59
N GLU A 223 -2.83 -6.32 -18.70
CA GLU A 223 -3.72 -6.88 -17.67
C GLU A 223 -3.53 -8.40 -17.60
N ALA A 224 -3.72 -8.98 -16.41
CA ALA A 224 -3.68 -10.41 -16.22
C ALA A 224 -4.59 -10.87 -15.08
N ILE A 225 -4.97 -12.14 -15.13
CA ILE A 225 -5.63 -12.82 -14.02
C ILE A 225 -4.62 -13.73 -13.33
N ILE A 226 -4.52 -13.59 -12.01
CA ILE A 226 -3.66 -14.40 -11.17
C ILE A 226 -4.22 -15.82 -11.08
N HIS A 227 -3.33 -16.78 -11.34
CA HIS A 227 -3.56 -18.20 -11.20
C HIS A 227 -2.50 -18.80 -10.27
N ARG A 228 -2.86 -19.91 -9.60
CA ARG A 228 -1.93 -20.67 -8.76
C ARG A 228 -1.85 -22.09 -9.28
N GLU A 229 -0.65 -22.54 -9.58
CA GLU A 229 -0.42 -23.96 -9.85
C GLU A 229 0.17 -24.64 -8.61
N LYS A 230 -0.41 -25.79 -8.24
CA LYS A 230 0.12 -26.67 -7.18
C LYS A 230 1.00 -27.80 -7.74
N TYR A 231 1.29 -27.79 -9.05
CA TYR A 231 1.72 -28.96 -9.80
C TYR A 231 3.22 -28.99 -10.12
N LYS A 232 4.08 -28.63 -9.17
CA LYS A 232 5.44 -29.18 -9.08
C LYS A 232 5.74 -29.40 -7.60
N GLN A 233 6.02 -30.65 -7.23
CA GLN A 233 6.39 -31.04 -5.87
C GLN A 233 7.33 -29.99 -5.27
N ASP A 234 6.89 -29.35 -4.20
CA ASP A 234 7.62 -28.40 -3.34
C ASP A 234 7.66 -26.91 -3.71
N GLN A 235 6.90 -26.39 -4.69
CA GLN A 235 6.82 -24.91 -4.88
C GLN A 235 5.39 -24.39 -5.12
N ASP A 236 4.95 -23.51 -4.23
CA ASP A 236 3.79 -22.64 -4.43
C ASP A 236 4.13 -21.55 -5.45
N LEU A 237 3.77 -21.77 -6.71
CA LEU A 237 4.06 -20.86 -7.81
C LEU A 237 2.82 -20.09 -8.25
N TRP A 238 3.00 -18.77 -8.35
CA TRP A 238 2.01 -17.86 -8.90
C TRP A 238 2.31 -17.56 -10.37
N TYR A 239 1.25 -17.48 -11.14
CA TYR A 239 1.28 -17.14 -12.55
C TYR A 239 0.26 -16.04 -12.81
N GLY A 240 0.56 -15.14 -13.73
CA GLY A 240 -0.44 -14.28 -14.34
C GLY A 240 -0.76 -14.80 -15.75
N ILE A 241 -2.04 -14.90 -16.08
CA ILE A 241 -2.51 -15.17 -17.44
C ILE A 241 -2.72 -13.80 -18.12
N PRO A 242 -1.82 -13.35 -19.01
CA PRO A 242 -1.91 -12.03 -19.62
C PRO A 242 -3.07 -11.96 -20.61
N ASP A 243 -3.84 -10.88 -20.57
CA ASP A 243 -4.77 -10.48 -21.61
C ASP A 243 -4.03 -9.58 -22.61
N TRP A 244 -3.41 -10.19 -23.61
CA TRP A 244 -2.58 -9.48 -24.59
C TRP A 244 -3.32 -8.40 -25.39
N ASP A 245 -4.65 -8.42 -25.43
CA ASP A 245 -5.46 -7.37 -26.08
C ASP A 245 -5.43 -6.05 -25.30
N THR A 246 -5.04 -6.09 -24.02
CA THR A 246 -4.88 -4.92 -23.13
C THR A 246 -3.45 -4.39 -23.09
N ARG A 247 -2.55 -4.92 -23.93
CA ARG A 247 -1.15 -4.53 -23.92
C ARG A 247 -1.00 -3.05 -24.26
N HIS A 248 -0.29 -2.33 -23.40
CA HIS A 248 0.11 -0.96 -23.63
C HIS A 248 1.64 -0.89 -23.76
N ASP A 249 2.09 -0.48 -24.95
CA ASP A 249 3.47 -0.07 -25.19
C ASP A 249 3.52 1.47 -25.03
N LEU A 250 4.24 2.01 -24.03
CA LEU A 250 4.34 3.46 -23.79
C LEU A 250 5.48 4.12 -24.59
#